data_AF-A0A800DUU6-F1
#
_entry.id   AF-A0A800DUU6-F1
#
_cell.length_a   1.000
_cell.length_b   1.000
_cell.length_c   1.000
_cell.angle_alpha   90.00
_cell.angle_beta   90.00
_cell.angle_gamma   90.00
#
_symmetry.space_group_name_H-M   'P 1'
#
loop_
_entity.id
_entity.type
_entity.pdbx_description
1 polymer ?
#
loop_
_entity_poly.entity_id
_entity_poly.type
_entity_poly.pdbx_seq_one_letter_code
_entity_poly.pdbx_strand_id
1 'polypeptide(L)' 'MVEKFVKEYAKLISTIPEDIDVIRNDINEGYSEITIVANRADAGKIIGKEGKMIGAIKTLISGCK' A
#
# COMPACT_ATOMS: atom_id res chain seq x y z
N MET A 1 -6.25 3.71 10.30
CA MET A 1 -4.86 4.17 10.50
C MET A 1 -3.91 3.60 9.46
N VAL A 2 -3.91 2.28 9.25
CA VAL A 2 -3.05 1.60 8.25
C VAL A 2 -3.34 2.08 6.83
N GLU A 3 -4.61 2.19 6.45
CA GLU A 3 -5.05 2.65 5.12
C GLU A 3 -4.56 4.08 4.81
N LYS A 4 -4.60 4.98 5.80
CA LYS A 4 -4.06 6.34 5.66
C LYS A 4 -2.54 6.32 5.48
N PHE A 5 -1.82 5.54 6.29
CA PHE A 5 -0.37 5.41 6.15
C PHE A 5 0.02 4.87 4.76
N VAL A 6 -0.61 3.78 4.34
CA VAL A 6 -0.33 3.17 3.03
C VAL A 6 -0.65 4.13 1.90
N LYS A 7 -1.75 4.89 1.99
CA LYS A 7 -2.13 5.90 0.98
C LYS A 7 -1.10 7.02 0.88
N GLU A 8 -0.72 7.62 2.00
CA GLU A 8 0.25 8.72 2.01
C GLU A 8 1.64 8.24 1.58
N TYR A 9 2.06 7.04 1.97
CA TYR A 9 3.32 6.47 1.54
C TYR A 9 3.34 6.16 0.03
N ALA A 10 2.28 5.52 -0.49
CA ALA A 10 2.16 5.22 -1.92
C ALA A 10 2.19 6.52 -2.75
N LYS A 11 1.53 7.59 -2.29
CA LYS A 11 1.61 8.92 -2.92
C LYS A 11 3.03 9.47 -3.01
N LEU A 12 3.88 9.27 -2.01
CA LEU A 12 5.26 9.78 -2.00
C LEU A 12 6.15 9.11 -3.04
N ILE A 13 5.88 7.84 -3.39
CA ILE A 13 6.71 7.06 -4.33
C ILE A 13 6.12 6.99 -5.74
N SER A 14 4.89 7.48 -5.92
CA SER A 14 4.18 7.54 -7.18
C SER A 14 4.49 8.81 -7.97
N THR A 15 4.35 8.71 -9.29
CA THR A 15 4.44 9.84 -10.22
C THR A 15 3.12 10.54 -10.43
N ILE A 16 2.00 9.85 -10.17
CA ILE A 16 0.65 10.39 -10.25
C ILE A 16 -0.04 10.17 -8.89
N PRO A 17 0.30 10.96 -7.85
CA PRO A 17 -0.21 10.76 -6.49
C PRO A 17 -1.75 10.88 -6.37
N GLU A 18 -2.37 11.64 -7.26
CA GLU A 18 -3.82 11.81 -7.36
C GLU A 18 -4.56 10.53 -7.78
N ASP A 19 -3.89 9.63 -8.50
CA ASP A 19 -4.43 8.33 -8.92
C ASP A 19 -4.29 7.26 -7.83
N ILE A 20 -3.75 7.62 -6.65
CA ILE A 20 -3.55 6.69 -5.54
C ILE A 20 -4.76 6.67 -4.62
N ASP A 21 -5.37 5.49 -4.52
CA ASP A 21 -6.37 5.19 -3.50
C ASP A 21 -6.08 3.89 -2.76
N VAL A 22 -6.61 3.78 -1.55
CA VAL A 22 -6.41 2.61 -0.70
C VAL A 22 -7.74 2.17 -0.11
N ILE A 23 -8.10 0.93 -0.38
CA ILE A 23 -9.33 0.30 0.10
C ILE A 23 -8.94 -0.74 1.13
N ARG A 24 -9.60 -0.69 2.29
CA ARG A 24 -9.50 -1.75 3.31
C ARG A 24 -10.79 -2.56 3.30
N ASN A 25 -10.64 -3.87 3.24
CA ASN A 25 -11.74 -4.81 3.36
C ASN A 25 -11.46 -5.75 4.55
N ASP A 26 -12.29 -5.68 5.59
CA ASP A 26 -12.17 -6.55 6.76
C ASP A 26 -12.86 -7.89 6.45
N ILE A 27 -12.05 -8.95 6.28
CA ILE A 27 -12.52 -10.27 5.85
C ILE A 27 -13.03 -11.06 7.07
N ASN A 28 -12.26 -11.06 8.17
CA ASN A 28 -12.61 -11.69 9.44
C ASN A 28 -11.82 -11.08 10.61
N GLU A 29 -12.03 -11.61 11.80
CA GLU A 29 -11.37 -11.16 13.01
C GLU A 29 -9.84 -11.38 12.93
N GLY A 30 -9.10 -10.28 12.84
CA GLY A 30 -7.64 -10.29 12.73
C GLY A 30 -7.09 -10.39 11.30
N TYR A 31 -7.94 -10.41 10.27
CA TYR A 31 -7.51 -10.42 8.88
C TYR A 31 -8.24 -9.36 8.04
N SER A 32 -7.45 -8.44 7.51
CA SER A 32 -7.90 -7.38 6.60
C SER A 32 -7.11 -7.44 5.30
N GLU A 33 -7.80 -7.28 4.19
CA GLU A 33 -7.21 -7.04 2.88
C GLU A 33 -7.02 -5.53 2.68
N ILE A 34 -5.86 -5.14 2.15
CA ILE A 34 -5.54 -3.76 1.76
C ILE A 34 -5.24 -3.74 0.27
N THR A 35 -6.08 -3.05 -0.50
CA THR A 35 -5.91 -2.88 -1.94
C THR A 35 -5.39 -1.47 -2.23
N ILE A 36 -4.24 -1.38 -2.90
CA ILE A 36 -3.71 -0.11 -3.41
C ILE A 36 -4.14 0.01 -4.88
N VAL A 37 -4.98 0.98 -5.18
CA VAL A 37 -5.34 1.37 -6.54
C VAL A 37 -4.35 2.42 -6.99
N ALA A 38 -3.73 2.22 -8.15
CA ALA A 38 -2.71 3.10 -8.69
C ALA A 38 -2.70 3.07 -10.22
N ASN A 39 -2.18 4.14 -10.81
CA ASN A 39 -1.86 4.15 -12.23
C ASN A 39 -0.87 3.02 -12.57
N ARG A 40 -1.01 2.42 -13.76
CA ARG A 40 -0.10 1.35 -14.23
C ARG A 40 1.37 1.79 -14.24
N ALA A 41 1.64 3.07 -14.49
CA ALA A 41 2.98 3.64 -14.46
C ALA A 41 3.64 3.57 -13.07
N ASP A 42 2.84 3.57 -11.99
CA ASP A 42 3.30 3.59 -10.61
C ASP A 42 3.31 2.20 -9.95
N ALA A 43 2.54 1.24 -10.48
CA ALA A 43 2.46 -0.12 -9.94
C ALA A 43 3.85 -0.76 -9.72
N GLY A 44 4.77 -0.61 -10.70
CA GLY A 44 6.14 -1.13 -10.57
C GLY A 44 6.96 -0.48 -9.46
N LYS A 45 6.73 0.81 -9.17
CA LYS A 45 7.41 1.53 -8.08
C LYS A 45 6.90 1.09 -6.72
N ILE A 46 5.59 0.93 -6.60
CA ILE A 46 4.91 0.49 -5.37
C ILE A 46 5.29 -0.96 -5.02
N ILE A 47 5.31 -1.85 -6.02
CA ILE A 47 5.77 -3.24 -5.84
C ILE A 47 7.27 -3.24 -5.47
N GLY A 48 8.06 -2.43 -6.19
CA GLY A 48 9.51 -2.39 -6.07
C GLY A 48 10.19 -3.63 -6.68
N LYS A 49 11.50 -3.54 -6.89
CA LYS A 49 12.29 -4.65 -7.44
C LYS A 49 12.10 -5.90 -6.57
N GLU A 50 11.69 -7.02 -7.18
CA GLU A 50 11.44 -8.31 -6.51
C GLU A 50 10.38 -8.22 -5.38
N GLY A 51 9.46 -7.25 -5.44
CA GLY A 51 8.46 -7.07 -4.40
C GLY A 51 9.01 -6.50 -3.09
N LYS A 52 10.25 -5.98 -3.07
CA LYS A 52 10.88 -5.48 -1.85
C LYS A 52 10.12 -4.30 -1.24
N MET A 53 9.48 -3.45 -2.05
CA MET A 53 8.75 -2.31 -1.48
C MET A 53 7.44 -2.69 -0.84
N ILE A 54 6.60 -3.46 -1.54
CA ILE A 54 5.36 -3.94 -0.94
C ILE A 54 5.62 -4.82 0.30
N GLY A 55 6.71 -5.60 0.28
CA GLY A 55 7.17 -6.38 1.43
C GLY A 55 7.56 -5.51 2.63
N ALA A 56 8.31 -4.43 2.42
CA ALA A 56 8.69 -3.51 3.50
C ALA A 56 7.48 -2.77 4.09
N ILE A 57 6.53 -2.32 3.25
CA ILE A 57 5.27 -1.72 3.70
C ILE A 57 4.52 -2.72 4.59
N LYS A 58 4.38 -3.98 4.15
CA LYS A 58 3.74 -5.06 4.93
C LYS A 58 4.43 -5.30 6.27
N THR A 59 5.76 -5.34 6.29
CA THR A 59 6.53 -5.55 7.52
C THR A 59 6.30 -4.40 8.51
N LEU A 60 6.32 -3.16 8.04
CA LEU A 60 6.11 -1.98 8.88
C LEU A 60 4.71 -1.99 9.52
N ILE A 61 3.65 -2.16 8.72
CA ILE A 61 2.28 -2.19 9.25
C ILE A 61 2.05 -3.35 10.22
N SER A 62 2.74 -4.48 10.02
CA SER A 62 2.67 -5.63 10.92
C SER A 62 3.42 -5.40 12.23
N GLY A 63 4.47 -4.57 12.21
CA GLY A 63 5.24 -4.17 13.38
C GLY A 63 4.61 -3.06 14.21
N CYS A 64 3.64 -2.33 13.67
CA CYS A 64 2.86 -1.31 14.37
C CYS A 64 1.61 -1.88 15.11
N LYS A 65 1.57 -3.21 15.32
CA LYS A 65 0.51 -3.88 16.10
C LYS A 65 0.52 -3.50 17.56
#